data_AF-R0L915-F1
#
_entry.id   AF-R0L915-F1
#
_cell.length_a   1.000
_cell.length_b   1.000
_cell.length_c   1.000
_cell.angle_alpha   90.00
_cell.angle_beta   90.00
_cell.angle_gamma   90.00
#
_symmetry.space_group_name_H-M   'P 1'
#
loop_
_entity.id
_entity.type
_entity.pdbx_description
1 polymer ?
#
loop_
_entity_poly.entity_id
_entity_poly.type
_entity_poly.pdbx_seq_one_letter_code
_entity_poly.pdbx_strand_id
1 'polypeptide(L)'
;ENSVKILDTMYPELSARARTLNILKGNIQLNRCALSDSQSLPGPVAQIGGFKAIASTSTAFVKTGSNLKSDSRQDKNVQNQQLVSGLSNHPEKRTLLPVSMPRSAKRLRLDREPPKLEPGDTAAIGNDQNTSSEIQENFHGKSCEISDSAHSSSLEASLPVKKVIDSDCQKVYLALKKIAESCFDLLPVIRSHVYVGNISKIPVMRDEEKEVVSEFGVKNKHLAESLLHVILSKLKAQKTASNYNFNQALCRVYTATCRQLGDLERARLFCYSLLKEGFPDAVKLILFITNIWPDIFVFEGAINKAMQLVIRQSANEDVLACLSAYLSWEQSSSLDAGIMASNLLLEMQSCSKVEFQQSERYGEDLSEDAWQYIFAIDLLCTNLKWDWTHDNVISKVLWPSMDKWIKKRKEHETAQSIPDSIIALTLRLIGRLGQIGLKEGYISAVKNISSVLALFVHHAKEEGVPWGVQLAAIYSLCDLGSSNPVGIVEAINAWRATVLNSIPPAVTSGLAEITSLCKMELH
;
A
#
# COMPACT_ATOMS: atom_id res chain seq x y z
N GLU A 1 24.58 2.47 11.17
CA GLU A 1 25.98 2.63 10.70
C GLU A 1 26.09 3.34 9.35
N ASN A 2 25.45 2.86 8.28
CA ASN A 2 25.53 3.49 6.95
C ASN A 2 25.12 4.98 6.92
N SER A 3 24.10 5.37 7.68
CA SER A 3 23.70 6.79 7.84
C SER A 3 24.81 7.66 8.44
N VAL A 4 25.65 7.09 9.31
CA VAL A 4 26.82 7.78 9.87
C VAL A 4 27.92 7.89 8.83
N LYS A 5 28.18 6.83 8.04
CA LYS A 5 29.13 6.87 6.91
C LYS A 5 28.73 7.92 5.85
N ILE A 6 27.42 8.09 5.60
CA ILE A 6 26.89 9.10 4.68
C ILE A 6 27.07 10.52 5.24
N LEU A 7 26.79 10.74 6.54
CA LEU A 7 27.07 12.01 7.22
C LEU A 7 28.58 12.33 7.25
N ASP A 8 29.43 11.33 7.48
CA ASP A 8 30.90 11.44 7.42
C ASP A 8 31.38 11.90 6.03
N THR A 9 30.71 11.49 4.95
CA THR A 9 31.04 11.94 3.58
C THR A 9 30.43 13.29 3.20
N MET A 10 29.22 13.63 3.66
CA MET A 10 28.56 14.88 3.27
C MET A 10 29.00 16.09 4.10
N TYR A 11 29.34 15.90 5.38
CA TYR A 11 29.73 16.98 6.27
C TYR A 11 30.94 16.59 7.14
N PRO A 12 32.16 16.62 6.59
CA PRO A 12 33.38 16.22 7.30
C PRO A 12 33.54 16.94 8.65
N GLU A 13 33.23 18.22 8.76
CA GLU A 13 33.34 19.00 10.00
C GLU A 13 32.25 18.70 11.06
N LEU A 14 31.12 18.11 10.65
CA LEU A 14 29.99 17.79 11.55
C LEU A 14 29.98 16.32 12.00
N SER A 15 30.70 15.45 11.30
CA SER A 15 30.91 14.04 11.66
C SER A 15 31.28 13.87 13.14
N ALA A 16 30.61 12.93 13.83
CA ALA A 16 31.01 12.53 15.18
C ALA A 16 32.44 12.00 15.23
N ARG A 17 32.90 11.35 14.14
CA ARG A 17 34.26 10.82 14.01
C ARG A 17 35.29 11.92 13.79
N ALA A 18 34.94 12.96 13.02
CA ALA A 18 35.79 14.14 12.85
C ALA A 18 35.83 15.03 14.09
N ARG A 19 34.71 15.23 14.80
CA ARG A 19 34.68 15.89 16.12
C ARG A 19 35.57 15.15 17.11
N THR A 20 35.47 13.82 17.18
CA THR A 20 36.38 12.99 17.99
C THR A 20 37.83 13.16 17.56
N LEU A 21 38.13 13.23 16.25
CA LEU A 21 39.49 13.50 15.75
C LEU A 21 40.01 14.91 16.06
N ASN A 22 39.17 15.95 16.01
CA ASN A 22 39.55 17.32 16.40
C ASN A 22 39.78 17.43 17.91
N ILE A 23 38.99 16.73 18.73
CA ILE A 23 39.22 16.58 20.17
C ILE A 23 40.56 15.87 20.43
N LEU A 24 40.81 14.73 19.78
CA LEU A 24 42.05 13.95 19.93
C LEU A 24 43.30 14.67 19.37
N LYS A 25 43.13 15.57 18.39
CA LYS A 25 44.20 16.44 17.87
C LYS A 25 44.39 17.74 18.67
N GLY A 26 43.58 17.99 19.69
CA GLY A 26 43.67 19.19 20.54
C GLY A 26 43.11 20.48 19.92
N ASN A 27 42.45 20.41 18.76
CA ASN A 27 41.94 21.58 18.02
C ASN A 27 40.55 22.02 18.52
N ILE A 28 40.41 22.26 19.82
CA ILE A 28 39.14 22.73 20.42
C ILE A 28 39.23 24.22 20.75
N GLN A 29 38.64 25.07 19.89
CA GLN A 29 38.22 26.40 20.32
C GLN A 29 36.85 26.29 21.01
N LEU A 30 36.85 26.23 22.34
CA LEU A 30 35.63 26.30 23.14
C LEU A 30 35.09 27.74 23.12
N ASN A 31 34.21 28.05 22.15
CA ASN A 31 33.46 29.30 22.14
C ASN A 31 32.46 29.33 23.30
N ARG A 32 32.93 29.84 24.44
CA ARG A 32 32.18 30.03 25.69
C ARG A 32 31.33 31.30 25.60
N CYS A 33 30.17 31.22 24.97
CA CYS A 33 29.06 32.14 25.24
C CYS A 33 28.23 31.62 26.42
N ALA A 34 27.72 32.43 27.35
CA ALA A 34 28.13 33.77 27.80
C ALA A 34 27.49 33.95 29.19
N LEU A 35 28.21 34.47 30.18
CA LEU A 35 27.63 34.83 31.49
C LEU A 35 28.44 35.96 32.14
N SER A 36 27.86 37.15 32.13
CA SER A 36 28.08 38.33 32.99
C SER A 36 29.48 38.61 33.56
N ASP A 37 30.11 39.66 33.02
CA ASP A 37 30.84 40.73 33.71
C ASP A 37 31.59 40.42 35.03
N SER A 38 32.93 40.43 34.97
CA SER A 38 33.75 41.29 35.84
C SER A 38 35.22 41.34 35.42
N GLN A 39 35.83 42.51 35.67
CA GLN A 39 37.14 43.01 35.27
C GLN A 39 38.36 42.13 35.67
N SER A 40 39.40 42.07 34.82
CA SER A 40 40.80 42.54 35.11
C SER A 40 41.88 41.95 34.16
N LEU A 41 43.13 42.43 34.32
CA LEU A 41 44.26 42.44 33.36
C LEU A 41 45.10 41.12 33.26
N PRO A 42 46.00 40.98 32.26
CA PRO A 42 46.63 39.70 31.91
C PRO A 42 47.97 39.40 32.61
N GLY A 43 48.31 38.10 32.73
CA GLY A 43 49.62 37.60 33.17
C GLY A 43 49.83 36.09 32.88
N PRO A 44 51.07 35.55 32.84
CA PRO A 44 51.38 34.26 32.20
C PRO A 44 51.81 33.13 33.17
N VAL A 45 52.29 32.01 32.59
CA VAL A 45 53.05 30.85 33.16
C VAL A 45 52.24 29.60 33.54
N ALA A 46 52.52 28.47 32.86
CA ALA A 46 53.11 27.25 33.45
C ALA A 46 53.14 26.05 32.46
N GLN A 47 54.30 25.39 32.34
CA GLN A 47 54.45 24.07 31.71
C GLN A 47 54.38 22.96 32.78
N ILE A 48 53.54 21.94 32.57
CA ILE A 48 53.64 20.57 33.15
C ILE A 48 52.95 19.64 32.12
N GLY A 49 53.37 18.43 31.80
CA GLY A 49 54.48 17.56 32.21
C GLY A 49 54.14 16.15 31.68
N GLY A 50 55.06 15.51 30.95
CA GLY A 50 54.66 14.45 29.99
C GLY A 50 54.48 13.04 30.56
N PHE A 51 54.03 12.12 29.69
CA PHE A 51 54.24 10.68 29.85
C PHE A 51 54.82 10.07 28.56
N LYS A 52 55.61 9.01 28.75
CA LYS A 52 56.62 8.51 27.80
C LYS A 52 56.03 7.69 26.64
N ALA A 53 56.74 7.73 25.51
CA ALA A 53 56.62 6.74 24.45
C ALA A 53 57.02 5.34 24.92
N ILE A 54 56.32 4.32 24.41
CA ILE A 54 56.77 2.93 24.40
C ILE A 54 57.11 2.60 22.95
N ALA A 55 58.36 2.25 22.69
CA ALA A 55 58.83 1.80 21.38
C ALA A 55 59.21 0.31 21.47
N SER A 56 58.75 -0.49 20.50
CA SER A 56 59.29 -1.81 20.06
C SER A 56 58.23 -2.54 19.23
N THR A 57 58.52 -3.33 18.18
CA THR A 57 59.54 -3.29 17.10
C THR A 57 59.25 -4.47 16.17
N SER A 58 59.35 -4.28 14.84
CA SER A 58 59.59 -5.32 13.82
C SER A 58 58.55 -6.47 13.71
N THR A 59 58.35 -7.16 12.58
CA THR A 59 59.11 -7.36 11.33
C THR A 59 58.18 -7.10 10.11
N ALA A 60 58.56 -6.54 8.96
CA ALA A 60 59.76 -6.58 8.11
C ALA A 60 59.64 -7.51 6.87
N PHE A 61 59.53 -6.86 5.69
CA PHE A 61 60.19 -7.20 4.41
C PHE A 61 59.61 -8.35 3.54
N VAL A 62 59.74 -8.38 2.18
CA VAL A 62 60.23 -7.37 1.20
C VAL A 62 59.55 -7.54 -0.18
N LYS A 63 59.67 -6.48 -0.99
CA LYS A 63 59.20 -6.28 -2.37
C LYS A 63 60.09 -6.92 -3.45
N THR A 64 59.50 -7.70 -4.34
CA THR A 64 59.90 -7.98 -5.76
C THR A 64 58.63 -8.39 -6.53
N GLY A 65 58.47 -8.22 -7.85
CA GLY A 65 59.36 -7.65 -8.86
C GLY A 65 59.36 -8.50 -10.14
N SER A 66 59.03 -7.87 -11.29
CA SER A 66 59.18 -8.35 -12.69
C SER A 66 58.03 -9.09 -13.40
N ASN A 67 58.00 -8.83 -14.72
CA ASN A 67 57.00 -9.15 -15.75
C ASN A 67 56.87 -10.64 -16.09
N LEU A 68 55.78 -11.01 -16.79
CA LEU A 68 55.88 -11.59 -18.15
C LEU A 68 54.54 -11.56 -18.93
N LYS A 69 54.66 -11.69 -20.25
CA LYS A 69 53.63 -11.49 -21.29
C LYS A 69 52.77 -12.74 -21.52
N SER A 70 51.57 -12.55 -22.09
CA SER A 70 51.22 -13.21 -23.37
C SER A 70 50.11 -12.46 -24.13
N ASP A 71 50.36 -12.26 -25.43
CA ASP A 71 49.35 -11.81 -26.40
C ASP A 71 48.44 -12.98 -26.80
N SER A 72 47.20 -12.68 -27.23
CA SER A 72 46.76 -12.82 -28.64
C SER A 72 45.22 -12.85 -28.76
N ARG A 73 44.65 -11.89 -29.51
CA ARG A 73 43.98 -12.04 -30.83
C ARG A 73 42.52 -12.56 -30.73
N GLN A 74 41.54 -11.77 -31.15
CA GLN A 74 41.02 -11.67 -32.55
C GLN A 74 40.39 -13.00 -33.01
N ASP A 75 39.24 -13.03 -33.69
CA ASP A 75 38.56 -11.98 -34.45
C ASP A 75 37.13 -12.44 -34.83
N LYS A 76 36.22 -11.50 -35.15
CA LYS A 76 35.20 -11.59 -36.25
C LYS A 76 34.11 -12.69 -36.22
N ASN A 77 32.95 -12.53 -36.88
CA ASN A 77 32.17 -11.37 -37.36
C ASN A 77 30.79 -11.88 -37.86
N VAL A 78 29.78 -11.00 -38.01
CA VAL A 78 28.75 -11.03 -39.10
C VAL A 78 27.76 -12.24 -39.18
N GLN A 79 26.53 -12.15 -39.70
CA GLN A 79 25.47 -11.13 -39.84
C GLN A 79 24.30 -11.79 -40.61
N ASN A 80 23.07 -11.22 -40.55
CA ASN A 80 21.97 -11.41 -41.53
C ASN A 80 21.32 -12.82 -41.62
N GLN A 81 20.10 -13.04 -42.16
CA GLN A 81 18.86 -12.26 -42.40
C GLN A 81 17.75 -13.25 -42.84
N GLN A 82 16.46 -13.00 -42.53
CA GLN A 82 15.24 -13.30 -43.35
C GLN A 82 14.98 -14.76 -43.84
N LEU A 83 13.79 -15.25 -44.24
CA LEU A 83 12.36 -14.86 -44.20
C LEU A 83 11.48 -16.11 -44.58
N VAL A 84 10.14 -16.00 -44.49
CA VAL A 84 9.08 -16.79 -45.22
C VAL A 84 8.59 -18.17 -44.68
N SER A 85 7.41 -18.12 -44.05
CA SER A 85 6.15 -18.89 -44.26
C SER A 85 5.98 -20.42 -44.12
N GLY A 86 4.88 -20.80 -43.45
CA GLY A 86 4.16 -22.08 -43.56
C GLY A 86 2.83 -22.08 -42.79
N LEU A 87 1.69 -22.33 -43.46
CA LEU A 87 0.34 -22.38 -42.85
C LEU A 87 0.06 -23.69 -42.09
N SER A 88 -0.69 -23.63 -40.97
CA SER A 88 -1.64 -24.69 -40.60
C SER A 88 -2.68 -24.25 -39.53
N ASN A 89 -3.94 -24.18 -39.95
CA ASN A 89 -5.23 -24.47 -39.26
C ASN A 89 -5.44 -24.18 -37.76
N HIS A 90 -6.49 -23.39 -37.47
CA HIS A 90 -7.13 -23.19 -36.16
C HIS A 90 -7.88 -24.44 -35.64
N PRO A 91 -8.22 -24.49 -34.33
CA PRO A 91 -9.55 -24.01 -33.94
C PRO A 91 -9.56 -22.91 -32.86
N GLU A 92 -10.54 -22.02 -33.01
CA GLU A 92 -10.96 -20.87 -32.21
C GLU A 92 -10.51 -20.78 -30.73
N LYS A 93 -9.46 -19.99 -30.46
CA LYS A 93 -9.37 -19.23 -29.20
C LYS A 93 -10.32 -18.03 -29.29
N ARG A 94 -11.21 -17.86 -28.31
CA ARG A 94 -11.93 -16.59 -28.13
C ARG A 94 -10.91 -15.51 -27.72
N THR A 95 -10.57 -14.63 -28.64
CA THR A 95 -9.72 -13.46 -28.38
C THR A 95 -10.45 -12.48 -27.47
N LEU A 96 -10.28 -12.62 -26.17
CA LEU A 96 -10.69 -11.59 -25.21
C LEU A 96 -9.71 -10.43 -25.33
N LEU A 97 -10.24 -9.26 -25.68
CA LEU A 97 -9.49 -8.00 -25.72
C LEU A 97 -8.87 -7.71 -24.34
N PRO A 98 -7.70 -7.04 -24.26
CA PRO A 98 -7.15 -6.59 -23.00
C PRO A 98 -8.04 -5.48 -22.41
N VAL A 99 -8.99 -5.88 -21.55
CA VAL A 99 -9.86 -4.96 -20.83
C VAL A 99 -9.05 -4.27 -19.74
N SER A 100 -9.14 -2.93 -19.73
CA SER A 100 -8.36 -2.02 -18.89
C SER A 100 -8.97 -1.81 -17.51
N MET A 101 -8.11 -1.80 -16.48
CA MET A 101 -8.44 -1.59 -15.07
C MET A 101 -9.27 -0.31 -14.78
N PRO A 102 -10.09 -0.29 -13.71
CA PRO A 102 -10.94 0.84 -13.38
C PRO A 102 -10.32 1.72 -12.28
N ARG A 103 -10.67 3.01 -12.32
CA ARG A 103 -10.08 4.12 -11.52
C ARG A 103 -10.28 4.05 -9.98
N SER A 104 -10.76 2.93 -9.42
CA SER A 104 -11.13 2.76 -8.00
C SER A 104 -10.01 2.21 -7.11
N ALA A 105 -9.01 1.51 -7.66
CA ALA A 105 -7.91 0.88 -6.90
C ALA A 105 -7.09 1.88 -6.04
N LYS A 106 -7.10 3.17 -6.39
CA LYS A 106 -6.26 4.21 -5.80
C LYS A 106 -6.69 4.67 -4.40
N ARG A 107 -7.84 4.22 -3.86
CA ARG A 107 -8.32 4.53 -2.48
C ARG A 107 -8.98 3.39 -1.69
N LEU A 108 -8.90 2.14 -2.15
CA LEU A 108 -9.32 0.99 -1.32
C LEU A 108 -8.24 0.66 -0.27
N ARG A 109 -8.12 1.53 0.74
CA ARG A 109 -7.57 1.15 2.05
C ARG A 109 -8.69 0.56 2.90
N LEU A 110 -8.35 -0.49 3.66
CA LEU A 110 -9.10 -0.97 4.84
C LEU A 110 -9.73 0.17 5.67
N ASP A 111 -8.95 1.23 5.88
CA ASP A 111 -9.01 2.09 7.08
C ASP A 111 -9.82 3.40 6.95
N ARG A 112 -10.65 3.57 5.91
CA ARG A 112 -11.54 4.75 5.83
C ARG A 112 -12.91 4.45 6.41
N GLU A 113 -13.29 5.20 7.45
CA GLU A 113 -14.69 5.53 7.70
C GLU A 113 -15.23 6.40 6.54
N PRO A 114 -16.52 6.27 6.19
CA PRO A 114 -17.13 7.09 5.15
C PRO A 114 -17.28 8.55 5.61
N PRO A 115 -17.25 9.54 4.69
CA PRO A 115 -17.71 10.88 5.03
C PRO A 115 -19.18 10.80 5.45
N LYS A 116 -19.52 11.37 6.61
CA LYS A 116 -20.91 11.52 7.03
C LYS A 116 -21.66 12.34 5.97
N LEU A 117 -22.80 11.81 5.51
CA LEU A 117 -23.80 12.58 4.79
C LEU A 117 -24.53 13.46 5.81
N GLU A 118 -23.93 14.60 6.15
CA GLU A 118 -24.65 15.67 6.82
C GLU A 118 -25.65 16.28 5.81
N PRO A 119 -26.96 16.32 6.12
CA PRO A 119 -27.90 17.14 5.36
C PRO A 119 -27.48 18.61 5.53
N GLY A 120 -27.29 19.32 4.43
CA GLY A 120 -27.09 20.76 4.53
C GLY A 120 -28.37 21.44 4.98
N ASP A 121 -28.28 22.30 5.99
CA ASP A 121 -28.99 23.58 5.99
C ASP A 121 -28.38 24.59 6.97
N THR A 122 -28.79 25.85 6.78
CA THR A 122 -28.19 27.09 7.30
C THR A 122 -28.15 27.28 8.83
N ALA A 123 -27.22 28.13 9.25
CA ALA A 123 -26.88 28.44 10.65
C ALA A 123 -27.95 29.20 11.47
N ALA A 124 -27.98 28.96 12.79
CA ALA A 124 -27.90 30.02 13.81
C ALA A 124 -27.74 29.48 15.27
N ILE A 125 -26.67 29.94 15.95
CA ILE A 125 -26.60 30.40 17.37
C ILE A 125 -27.26 29.56 18.50
N GLY A 126 -26.45 29.17 19.51
CA GLY A 126 -26.78 29.52 20.90
C GLY A 126 -26.71 28.45 22.02
N ASN A 127 -25.63 28.51 22.80
CA ASN A 127 -25.50 28.16 24.23
C ASN A 127 -25.49 26.71 24.77
N ASP A 128 -24.59 26.56 25.74
CA ASP A 128 -24.27 25.41 26.58
C ASP A 128 -25.43 24.85 27.42
N GLN A 129 -25.38 23.55 27.73
CA GLN A 129 -25.03 23.10 29.09
C GLN A 129 -24.68 21.61 29.17
N ASN A 130 -23.78 21.27 30.10
CA ASN A 130 -23.37 19.91 30.45
C ASN A 130 -24.51 19.10 31.08
N THR A 131 -24.53 17.78 30.93
CA THR A 131 -24.61 16.79 32.04
C THR A 131 -24.25 15.39 31.52
N SER A 132 -23.46 14.65 32.29
CA SER A 132 -23.05 13.27 32.04
C SER A 132 -24.08 12.24 32.53
N SER A 133 -24.26 11.13 31.80
CA SER A 133 -24.66 9.83 32.40
C SER A 133 -24.23 8.67 31.52
N GLU A 134 -23.56 7.70 32.12
CA GLU A 134 -23.42 6.35 31.58
C GLU A 134 -24.76 5.60 31.67
N ILE A 135 -24.94 4.54 30.86
CA ILE A 135 -25.37 3.18 31.25
C ILE A 135 -25.68 2.34 29.99
N GLN A 136 -24.77 1.39 29.76
CA GLN A 136 -24.97 -0.05 29.53
C GLN A 136 -26.17 -0.64 28.76
N GLU A 137 -25.86 -1.74 28.09
CA GLU A 137 -26.71 -2.65 27.32
C GLU A 137 -27.99 -3.10 28.04
N ASN A 138 -29.08 -3.31 27.28
CA ASN A 138 -29.70 -4.63 27.22
C ASN A 138 -30.65 -4.85 26.03
N PHE A 139 -30.60 -6.06 25.48
CA PHE A 139 -31.61 -6.57 24.56
C PHE A 139 -32.85 -7.03 25.35
N HIS A 140 -34.05 -6.62 24.96
CA HIS A 140 -35.20 -7.53 24.98
C HIS A 140 -36.32 -7.06 24.03
N GLY A 141 -36.75 -7.96 23.14
CA GLY A 141 -37.95 -7.75 22.34
C GLY A 141 -39.21 -8.23 23.09
N LYS A 142 -40.35 -7.59 22.82
CA LYS A 142 -41.68 -8.16 23.05
C LYS A 142 -42.66 -7.66 21.99
N SER A 143 -43.31 -8.61 21.32
CA SER A 143 -44.54 -8.36 20.57
C SER A 143 -45.71 -8.24 21.53
N CYS A 144 -46.72 -7.44 21.19
CA CYS A 144 -48.11 -7.66 21.60
C CYS A 144 -49.06 -7.08 20.54
N GLU A 145 -50.19 -7.76 20.35
CA GLU A 145 -51.21 -7.45 19.35
C GLU A 145 -52.32 -6.53 19.89
N ILE A 146 -53.28 -6.25 19.02
CA ILE A 146 -54.29 -5.17 19.08
C ILE A 146 -55.46 -5.49 20.02
N SER A 147 -56.08 -4.46 20.58
CA SER A 147 -57.50 -4.48 21.01
C SER A 147 -58.08 -3.07 20.82
N ASP A 148 -59.10 -2.93 19.96
CA ASP A 148 -59.75 -1.66 19.66
C ASP A 148 -60.85 -1.29 20.68
N SER A 149 -61.06 0.02 20.89
CA SER A 149 -62.34 0.58 21.35
C SER A 149 -62.46 2.05 20.94
N ALA A 150 -63.57 2.43 20.31
CA ALA A 150 -63.76 3.73 19.67
C ALA A 150 -64.61 4.70 20.50
N HIS A 151 -64.32 6.01 20.44
CA HIS A 151 -65.18 7.01 19.78
C HIS A 151 -64.71 8.46 20.04
N SER A 152 -64.64 9.27 18.95
CA SER A 152 -64.78 10.76 18.86
C SER A 152 -64.14 11.68 19.93
N SER A 153 -63.46 12.79 19.64
CA SER A 153 -63.28 13.64 18.43
C SER A 153 -62.36 14.83 18.83
N SER A 154 -61.66 15.59 17.97
CA SER A 154 -61.45 15.63 16.51
C SER A 154 -60.33 16.65 16.19
N LEU A 155 -59.98 16.83 14.90
CA LEU A 155 -59.15 17.93 14.35
C LEU A 155 -57.69 18.03 14.86
N GLU A 156 -56.78 17.29 14.23
CA GLU A 156 -55.74 17.88 13.36
C GLU A 156 -55.09 16.80 12.49
N ALA A 157 -54.70 17.15 11.26
CA ALA A 157 -54.27 16.20 10.24
C ALA A 157 -52.79 15.79 10.41
N SER A 158 -52.52 14.92 11.39
CA SER A 158 -51.21 14.27 11.52
C SER A 158 -51.06 13.12 10.52
N LEU A 159 -50.35 13.37 9.43
CA LEU A 159 -49.84 12.30 8.57
C LEU A 159 -48.96 11.36 9.41
N PRO A 160 -49.15 10.02 9.35
CA PRO A 160 -48.31 9.12 10.10
C PRO A 160 -46.92 9.11 9.46
N VAL A 161 -45.98 9.80 10.10
CA VAL A 161 -44.55 9.63 9.84
C VAL A 161 -44.17 8.22 10.29
N LYS A 162 -44.40 7.25 9.40
CA LYS A 162 -43.68 5.98 9.45
C LYS A 162 -42.20 6.35 9.56
N LYS A 163 -41.55 5.89 10.63
CA LYS A 163 -40.10 5.77 10.63
C LYS A 163 -39.76 4.79 9.51
N VAL A 164 -39.49 5.31 8.32
CA VAL A 164 -38.90 4.58 7.22
C VAL A 164 -37.48 4.27 7.65
N ILE A 165 -37.32 3.21 8.44
CA ILE A 165 -36.10 2.40 8.37
C ILE A 165 -36.01 2.04 6.90
N ASP A 166 -34.96 2.51 6.24
CA ASP A 166 -34.78 2.33 4.80
C ASP A 166 -35.00 0.84 4.46
N SER A 167 -36.00 0.59 3.62
CA SER A 167 -36.43 -0.77 3.26
C SER A 167 -35.28 -1.54 2.61
N ASP A 168 -34.34 -0.82 1.99
CA ASP A 168 -33.19 -1.38 1.32
C ASP A 168 -32.05 -1.72 2.30
N CYS A 169 -31.79 -0.87 3.29
CA CYS A 169 -30.97 -1.23 4.46
C CYS A 169 -31.51 -2.48 5.19
N GLN A 170 -32.84 -2.60 5.33
CA GLN A 170 -33.46 -3.76 5.96
C GLN A 170 -33.23 -5.06 5.16
N LYS A 171 -33.30 -5.02 3.82
CA LYS A 171 -32.97 -6.18 2.95
C LYS A 171 -31.52 -6.62 3.13
N VAL A 172 -30.56 -5.69 3.11
CA VAL A 172 -29.13 -5.99 3.32
C VAL A 172 -28.89 -6.61 4.71
N TYR A 173 -29.53 -6.09 5.75
CA TYR A 173 -29.46 -6.65 7.10
C TYR A 173 -30.01 -8.09 7.16
N LEU A 174 -31.19 -8.34 6.57
CA LEU A 174 -31.81 -9.66 6.53
C LEU A 174 -30.95 -10.68 5.76
N ALA A 175 -30.34 -10.27 4.65
CA ALA A 175 -29.42 -11.11 3.90
C ALA A 175 -28.18 -11.52 4.73
N LEU A 176 -27.59 -10.59 5.48
CA LEU A 176 -26.45 -10.87 6.36
C LEU A 176 -26.84 -11.77 7.54
N LYS A 177 -28.02 -11.54 8.13
CA LYS A 177 -28.57 -12.41 9.19
C LYS A 177 -28.75 -13.84 8.68
N LYS A 178 -29.35 -14.01 7.49
CA LYS A 178 -29.54 -15.30 6.83
C LYS A 178 -28.21 -16.05 6.61
N ILE A 179 -27.17 -15.35 6.10
CA ILE A 179 -25.83 -15.94 5.92
C ILE A 179 -25.22 -16.35 7.27
N ALA A 180 -25.43 -15.56 8.34
CA ALA A 180 -24.90 -15.86 9.67
C ALA A 180 -25.56 -17.12 10.27
N GLU A 181 -26.88 -17.26 10.11
CA GLU A 181 -27.65 -18.41 10.60
C GLU A 181 -27.33 -19.71 9.83
N SER A 182 -26.92 -19.61 8.55
CA SER A 182 -26.58 -20.77 7.71
C SER A 182 -25.08 -21.07 7.55
N CYS A 183 -24.19 -20.34 8.22
CA CYS A 183 -22.75 -20.43 7.95
C CYS A 183 -22.13 -21.79 8.37
N PHE A 184 -21.31 -22.36 7.49
CA PHE A 184 -20.72 -23.69 7.67
C PHE A 184 -19.36 -23.79 6.94
N ASP A 185 -18.46 -24.63 7.45
CA ASP A 185 -17.16 -24.90 6.81
C ASP A 185 -17.35 -25.85 5.61
N LEU A 186 -17.18 -25.31 4.39
CA LEU A 186 -17.29 -26.08 3.15
C LEU A 186 -15.94 -26.70 2.70
N LEU A 187 -14.86 -26.52 3.47
CA LEU A 187 -13.55 -27.11 3.17
C LEU A 187 -13.59 -28.63 3.01
N PRO A 188 -14.31 -29.43 3.83
CA PRO A 188 -14.38 -30.88 3.62
C PRO A 188 -14.98 -31.26 2.26
N VAL A 189 -15.97 -30.49 1.79
CA VAL A 189 -16.60 -30.68 0.46
C VAL A 189 -15.61 -30.36 -0.66
N ILE A 190 -14.90 -29.23 -0.54
CA ILE A 190 -13.87 -28.81 -1.51
C ILE A 190 -12.74 -29.84 -1.58
N ARG A 191 -12.27 -30.36 -0.43
CA ARG A 191 -11.26 -31.43 -0.36
C ARG A 191 -11.75 -32.72 -1.02
N SER A 192 -13.00 -33.11 -0.77
CA SER A 192 -13.60 -34.32 -1.38
C SER A 192 -13.61 -34.24 -2.91
N HIS A 193 -13.99 -33.10 -3.49
CA HIS A 193 -13.96 -32.91 -4.96
C HIS A 193 -12.55 -33.05 -5.55
N VAL A 194 -11.52 -32.56 -4.85
CA VAL A 194 -10.12 -32.70 -5.27
C VAL A 194 -9.65 -34.15 -5.16
N TYR A 195 -9.95 -34.83 -4.06
CA TYR A 195 -9.58 -36.24 -3.85
C TYR A 195 -10.22 -37.20 -4.85
N VAL A 196 -11.49 -36.95 -5.22
CA VAL A 196 -12.23 -37.74 -6.23
C VAL A 196 -11.82 -37.35 -7.67
N GLY A 197 -11.00 -36.31 -7.85
CA GLY A 197 -10.60 -35.81 -9.18
C GLY A 197 -11.72 -35.13 -9.98
N ASN A 198 -12.88 -34.90 -9.37
CA ASN A 198 -14.06 -34.34 -10.02
C ASN A 198 -14.25 -32.86 -9.64
N ILE A 199 -13.37 -32.01 -10.16
CA ILE A 199 -13.39 -30.56 -9.92
C ILE A 199 -14.50 -29.94 -10.80
N SER A 200 -15.69 -29.82 -10.22
CA SER A 200 -16.83 -29.19 -10.89
C SER A 200 -16.58 -27.69 -11.16
N LYS A 201 -17.08 -27.21 -12.31
CA LYS A 201 -17.15 -25.77 -12.63
C LYS A 201 -18.27 -25.03 -11.87
N ILE A 202 -19.11 -25.77 -11.14
CA ILE A 202 -20.19 -25.23 -10.32
C ILE A 202 -19.63 -24.86 -8.93
N PRO A 203 -19.77 -23.61 -8.48
CA PRO A 203 -19.33 -23.18 -7.15
C PRO A 203 -19.92 -24.00 -6.01
N VAL A 204 -19.10 -24.30 -5.00
CA VAL A 204 -19.54 -24.96 -3.76
C VAL A 204 -20.08 -23.87 -2.82
N MET A 205 -21.40 -23.72 -2.83
CA MET A 205 -22.14 -22.74 -2.03
C MET A 205 -23.35 -23.40 -1.36
N ARG A 206 -23.74 -22.84 -0.21
CA ARG A 206 -24.99 -23.15 0.48
C ARG A 206 -26.18 -22.56 -0.27
N ASP A 207 -27.37 -23.15 -0.12
CA ASP A 207 -28.56 -22.67 -0.86
C ASP A 207 -28.99 -21.28 -0.36
N GLU A 208 -28.82 -21.01 0.93
CA GLU A 208 -29.04 -19.70 1.53
C GLU A 208 -28.09 -18.63 0.95
N GLU A 209 -26.83 -19.00 0.68
CA GLU A 209 -25.85 -18.14 0.00
C GLU A 209 -26.23 -17.90 -1.48
N LYS A 210 -26.65 -18.95 -2.20
CA LYS A 210 -27.12 -18.85 -3.60
C LYS A 210 -28.34 -17.95 -3.71
N GLU A 211 -29.28 -18.05 -2.77
CA GLU A 211 -30.48 -17.23 -2.74
C GLU A 211 -30.12 -15.75 -2.58
N VAL A 212 -29.25 -15.37 -1.63
CA VAL A 212 -28.77 -13.98 -1.48
C VAL A 212 -28.06 -13.51 -2.76
N VAL A 213 -27.19 -14.33 -3.35
CA VAL A 213 -26.51 -13.98 -4.61
C VAL A 213 -27.51 -13.78 -5.77
N SER A 214 -28.58 -14.59 -5.84
CA SER A 214 -29.63 -14.41 -6.85
C SER A 214 -30.49 -13.16 -6.60
N GLU A 215 -30.75 -12.84 -5.34
CA GLU A 215 -31.51 -11.67 -4.95
C GLU A 215 -30.76 -10.39 -5.31
N PHE A 216 -29.51 -10.24 -4.87
CA PHE A 216 -28.73 -9.02 -5.09
C PHE A 216 -28.05 -8.99 -6.47
N GLY A 217 -27.84 -10.12 -7.13
CA GLY A 217 -27.33 -10.17 -8.51
C GLY A 217 -28.38 -9.86 -9.57
N VAL A 218 -29.65 -10.24 -9.34
CA VAL A 218 -30.72 -10.14 -10.35
C VAL A 218 -31.87 -9.24 -9.91
N LYS A 219 -32.53 -9.51 -8.77
CA LYS A 219 -33.78 -8.84 -8.36
C LYS A 219 -33.53 -7.41 -7.83
N ASN A 220 -32.57 -7.29 -6.92
CA ASN A 220 -32.20 -6.08 -6.18
C ASN A 220 -30.81 -5.58 -6.60
N LYS A 221 -30.50 -5.59 -7.90
CA LYS A 221 -29.16 -5.24 -8.44
C LYS A 221 -28.63 -3.88 -8.00
N HIS A 222 -29.52 -2.91 -7.77
CA HIS A 222 -29.18 -1.58 -7.25
C HIS A 222 -28.60 -1.62 -5.81
N LEU A 223 -28.89 -2.66 -5.03
CA LEU A 223 -28.38 -2.87 -3.66
C LEU A 223 -27.11 -3.72 -3.59
N ALA A 224 -26.64 -4.24 -4.73
CA ALA A 224 -25.44 -5.08 -4.74
C ALA A 224 -24.21 -4.34 -4.23
N GLU A 225 -24.05 -3.05 -4.57
CA GLU A 225 -22.97 -2.20 -4.07
C GLU A 225 -23.06 -2.03 -2.54
N SER A 226 -24.25 -1.74 -2.02
CA SER A 226 -24.52 -1.62 -0.58
C SER A 226 -24.22 -2.93 0.16
N LEU A 227 -24.65 -4.08 -0.38
CA LEU A 227 -24.34 -5.40 0.19
C LEU A 227 -22.83 -5.65 0.21
N LEU A 228 -22.13 -5.47 -0.92
CA LEU A 228 -20.68 -5.67 -1.02
C LEU A 228 -19.91 -4.76 -0.05
N HIS A 229 -20.34 -3.50 0.11
CA HIS A 229 -19.76 -2.57 1.08
C HIS A 229 -19.96 -3.03 2.53
N VAL A 230 -21.18 -3.44 2.92
CA VAL A 230 -21.44 -3.92 4.28
C VAL A 230 -20.73 -5.25 4.56
N ILE A 231 -20.60 -6.15 3.58
CA ILE A 231 -19.78 -7.38 3.71
C ILE A 231 -18.33 -7.01 4.02
N LEU A 232 -17.72 -6.07 3.27
CA LEU A 232 -16.36 -5.60 3.55
C LEU A 232 -16.24 -4.98 4.94
N SER A 233 -17.20 -4.15 5.36
CA SER A 233 -17.24 -3.56 6.70
C SER A 233 -17.29 -4.65 7.80
N LYS A 234 -18.12 -5.69 7.63
CA LYS A 234 -18.21 -6.81 8.57
C LYS A 234 -16.92 -7.62 8.63
N LEU A 235 -16.30 -7.94 7.49
CA LEU A 235 -15.02 -8.64 7.45
C LEU A 235 -13.93 -7.87 8.20
N LYS A 236 -13.83 -6.54 8.02
CA LYS A 236 -12.89 -5.69 8.78
C LYS A 236 -13.14 -5.77 10.29
N ALA A 237 -14.39 -5.55 10.71
CA ALA A 237 -14.77 -5.54 12.12
C ALA A 237 -14.57 -6.90 12.80
N GLN A 238 -14.64 -8.00 12.05
CA GLN A 238 -14.47 -9.37 12.52
C GLN A 238 -13.09 -9.96 12.22
N LYS A 239 -12.11 -9.14 11.82
CA LYS A 239 -10.75 -9.57 11.49
C LYS A 239 -10.02 -10.31 12.63
N THR A 240 -10.32 -9.96 13.88
CA THR A 240 -9.79 -10.60 15.10
C THR A 240 -10.81 -11.53 15.79
N ALA A 241 -12.02 -11.66 15.25
CA ALA A 241 -13.09 -12.44 15.86
C ALA A 241 -13.05 -13.92 15.43
N SER A 242 -13.40 -14.82 16.35
CA SER A 242 -13.29 -16.28 16.15
C SER A 242 -14.35 -16.88 15.19
N ASN A 243 -15.20 -16.08 14.53
CA ASN A 243 -16.24 -16.60 13.63
C ASN A 243 -15.70 -16.84 12.20
N TYR A 244 -14.81 -17.81 12.08
CA TYR A 244 -14.18 -18.18 10.81
C TYR A 244 -15.18 -18.63 9.74
N ASN A 245 -16.23 -19.37 10.13
CA ASN A 245 -17.21 -19.92 9.17
C ASN A 245 -18.06 -18.82 8.53
N PHE A 246 -18.44 -17.79 9.28
CA PHE A 246 -19.14 -16.64 8.73
C PHE A 246 -18.24 -15.82 7.80
N ASN A 247 -16.98 -15.58 8.16
CA ASN A 247 -16.00 -14.91 7.28
C ASN A 247 -15.82 -15.67 5.94
N GLN A 248 -15.77 -17.01 5.96
CA GLN A 248 -15.72 -17.82 4.73
C GLN A 248 -16.98 -17.66 3.88
N ALA A 249 -18.17 -17.69 4.50
CA ALA A 249 -19.45 -17.50 3.81
C ALA A 249 -19.56 -16.10 3.18
N LEU A 250 -19.14 -15.06 3.91
CA LEU A 250 -19.04 -13.69 3.42
C LEU A 250 -18.11 -13.58 2.19
N CYS A 251 -16.92 -14.21 2.24
CA CYS A 251 -16.02 -14.25 1.08
C CYS A 251 -16.64 -14.97 -0.14
N ARG A 252 -17.37 -16.07 0.07
CA ARG A 252 -18.10 -16.77 -1.01
C ARG A 252 -19.18 -15.88 -1.63
N VAL A 253 -20.04 -15.29 -0.81
CA VAL A 253 -21.14 -14.42 -1.26
C VAL A 253 -20.62 -13.16 -1.94
N TYR A 254 -19.55 -12.54 -1.42
CA TYR A 254 -18.91 -11.38 -2.05
C TYR A 254 -18.44 -11.71 -3.46
N THR A 255 -17.64 -12.77 -3.63
CA THR A 255 -17.11 -13.19 -4.93
C THR A 255 -18.21 -13.64 -5.88
N ALA A 256 -19.21 -14.38 -5.39
CA ALA A 256 -20.33 -14.84 -6.21
C ALA A 256 -21.19 -13.67 -6.71
N THR A 257 -21.39 -12.65 -5.88
CA THR A 257 -22.07 -11.41 -6.28
C THR A 257 -21.23 -10.64 -7.32
N CYS A 258 -19.92 -10.51 -7.12
CA CYS A 258 -19.02 -9.93 -8.15
C CYS A 258 -19.09 -10.70 -9.48
N ARG A 259 -19.16 -12.04 -9.42
CA ARG A 259 -19.31 -12.92 -10.59
C ARG A 259 -20.64 -12.71 -11.33
N GLN A 260 -21.75 -12.51 -10.61
CA GLN A 260 -23.05 -12.16 -11.22
C GLN A 260 -23.05 -10.76 -11.84
N LEU A 261 -22.31 -9.82 -11.26
CA LEU A 261 -22.15 -8.46 -11.80
C LEU A 261 -21.18 -8.38 -12.99
N GLY A 262 -20.31 -9.38 -13.17
CA GLY A 262 -19.22 -9.38 -14.15
C GLY A 262 -17.98 -8.59 -13.72
N ASP A 263 -17.93 -8.12 -12.47
CA ASP A 263 -16.85 -7.28 -11.94
C ASP A 263 -15.68 -8.12 -11.41
N LEU A 264 -14.86 -8.60 -12.35
CA LEU A 264 -13.66 -9.42 -12.09
C LEU A 264 -12.57 -8.64 -11.36
N GLU A 265 -12.51 -7.32 -11.58
CA GLU A 265 -11.45 -6.44 -11.09
C GLU A 265 -11.64 -6.13 -9.60
N ARG A 266 -12.88 -5.90 -9.18
CA ARG A 266 -13.27 -5.85 -7.76
C ARG A 266 -12.95 -7.16 -7.04
N ALA A 267 -13.19 -8.31 -7.66
CA ALA A 267 -12.86 -9.61 -7.09
C ALA A 267 -11.34 -9.81 -6.92
N ARG A 268 -10.52 -9.36 -7.89
CA ARG A 268 -9.05 -9.34 -7.79
C ARG A 268 -8.56 -8.40 -6.68
N LEU A 269 -9.11 -7.19 -6.60
CA LEU A 269 -8.80 -6.22 -5.53
C LEU A 269 -9.15 -6.77 -4.14
N PHE A 270 -10.28 -7.49 -4.01
CA PHE A 270 -10.67 -8.14 -2.76
C PHE A 270 -9.65 -9.22 -2.33
N CYS A 271 -9.23 -10.10 -3.24
CA CYS A 271 -8.16 -11.07 -2.97
C CYS A 271 -6.85 -10.39 -2.54
N TYR A 272 -6.47 -9.30 -3.21
CA TYR A 272 -5.29 -8.50 -2.85
C TYR A 272 -5.40 -7.93 -1.42
N SER A 273 -6.54 -7.33 -1.06
CA SER A 273 -6.78 -6.80 0.29
C SER A 273 -6.72 -7.87 1.37
N LEU A 274 -7.33 -9.05 1.15
CA LEU A 274 -7.27 -10.16 2.10
C LEU A 274 -5.83 -10.62 2.39
N LEU A 275 -5.00 -10.74 1.34
CA LEU A 275 -3.60 -11.13 1.46
C LEU A 275 -2.75 -10.03 2.12
N LYS A 276 -2.94 -8.76 1.74
CA LYS A 276 -2.15 -7.65 2.29
C LYS A 276 -2.46 -7.35 3.75
N GLU A 277 -3.73 -7.42 4.16
CA GLU A 277 -4.09 -6.88 5.47
C GLU A 277 -3.72 -7.77 6.66
N GLY A 278 -3.41 -9.04 6.41
CA GLY A 278 -3.12 -10.03 7.44
C GLY A 278 -4.40 -10.52 8.11
N PHE A 279 -5.36 -10.99 7.31
CA PHE A 279 -6.50 -11.75 7.82
C PHE A 279 -6.03 -13.13 8.31
N PRO A 280 -6.57 -13.67 9.43
CA PRO A 280 -6.28 -15.03 9.84
C PRO A 280 -6.79 -15.99 8.76
N ASP A 281 -6.01 -17.04 8.47
CA ASP A 281 -6.29 -18.01 7.40
C ASP A 281 -6.60 -17.36 6.03
N ALA A 282 -5.97 -16.22 5.68
CA ALA A 282 -6.20 -15.52 4.41
C ALA A 282 -6.13 -16.46 3.19
N VAL A 283 -5.17 -17.39 3.16
CA VAL A 283 -5.03 -18.38 2.08
C VAL A 283 -6.20 -19.39 2.02
N LYS A 284 -6.79 -19.74 3.16
CA LYS A 284 -8.02 -20.55 3.23
C LYS A 284 -9.21 -19.76 2.66
N LEU A 285 -9.31 -18.45 2.94
CA LEU A 285 -10.31 -17.56 2.34
C LEU A 285 -10.12 -17.47 0.81
N ILE A 286 -8.87 -17.37 0.33
CA ILE A 286 -8.56 -17.42 -1.10
C ILE A 286 -9.01 -18.74 -1.72
N LEU A 287 -8.83 -19.90 -1.08
CA LEU A 287 -9.33 -21.18 -1.61
C LEU A 287 -10.85 -21.16 -1.83
N PHE A 288 -11.62 -20.61 -0.88
CA PHE A 288 -13.07 -20.45 -1.07
C PHE A 288 -13.38 -19.52 -2.24
N ILE A 289 -12.69 -18.39 -2.37
CA ILE A 289 -12.87 -17.43 -3.47
C ILE A 289 -12.54 -18.08 -4.83
N THR A 290 -11.44 -18.80 -4.93
CA THR A 290 -11.02 -19.56 -6.11
C THR A 290 -12.05 -20.62 -6.51
N ASN A 291 -12.64 -21.34 -5.54
CA ASN A 291 -13.73 -22.27 -5.82
C ASN A 291 -14.97 -21.58 -6.42
N ILE A 292 -15.27 -20.34 -6.03
CA ILE A 292 -16.37 -19.56 -6.62
C ILE A 292 -16.03 -19.05 -8.02
N TRP A 293 -14.81 -18.55 -8.25
CA TRP A 293 -14.43 -17.97 -9.54
C TRP A 293 -12.91 -18.10 -9.83
N PRO A 294 -12.48 -19.20 -10.49
CA PRO A 294 -11.05 -19.44 -10.79
C PRO A 294 -10.42 -18.36 -11.68
N ASP A 295 -11.17 -17.77 -12.60
CA ASP A 295 -10.73 -16.77 -13.59
C ASP A 295 -10.06 -15.52 -12.97
N ILE A 296 -10.29 -15.28 -11.66
CA ILE A 296 -9.59 -14.25 -10.88
C ILE A 296 -8.07 -14.36 -11.07
N PHE A 297 -7.52 -15.58 -11.11
CA PHE A 297 -6.08 -15.87 -11.14
C PHE A 297 -5.52 -16.24 -12.52
N VAL A 298 -6.30 -16.11 -13.60
CA VAL A 298 -5.94 -16.61 -14.96
C VAL A 298 -5.23 -15.55 -15.83
N PHE A 299 -4.82 -14.41 -15.27
CA PHE A 299 -4.25 -13.27 -16.03
C PHE A 299 -2.73 -13.08 -15.85
N GLU A 300 -2.02 -12.70 -16.92
CA GLU A 300 -0.55 -12.58 -16.92
C GLU A 300 -0.03 -11.24 -16.35
N GLY A 301 -0.63 -10.75 -15.26
CA GLY A 301 -0.23 -9.49 -14.60
C GLY A 301 0.85 -9.66 -13.53
N ALA A 302 1.67 -8.63 -13.31
CA ALA A 302 2.69 -8.60 -12.25
C ALA A 302 2.07 -8.85 -10.86
N ILE A 303 0.89 -8.27 -10.61
CA ILE A 303 0.13 -8.47 -9.38
C ILE A 303 -0.37 -9.92 -9.22
N ASN A 304 -0.75 -10.61 -10.31
CA ASN A 304 -1.13 -12.03 -10.24
C ASN A 304 0.07 -12.91 -9.85
N LYS A 305 1.25 -12.69 -10.45
CA LYS A 305 2.49 -13.38 -10.10
C LYS A 305 2.78 -13.24 -8.60
N ALA A 306 2.72 -12.02 -8.08
CA ALA A 306 2.91 -11.73 -6.65
C ALA A 306 1.86 -12.39 -5.76
N MET A 307 0.56 -12.31 -6.11
CA MET A 307 -0.52 -12.95 -5.36
C MET A 307 -0.34 -14.47 -5.31
N GLN A 308 -0.12 -15.12 -6.46
CA GLN A 308 0.10 -16.58 -6.50
C GLN A 308 1.31 -17.00 -5.68
N LEU A 309 2.41 -16.24 -5.71
CA LEU A 309 3.58 -16.55 -4.89
C LEU A 309 3.27 -16.46 -3.39
N VAL A 310 2.67 -15.37 -2.92
CA VAL A 310 2.30 -15.20 -1.50
C VAL A 310 1.32 -16.30 -1.06
N ILE A 311 0.35 -16.64 -1.91
CA ILE A 311 -0.58 -17.74 -1.63
C ILE A 311 0.18 -19.07 -1.48
N ARG A 312 1.13 -19.40 -2.37
CA ARG A 312 1.94 -20.63 -2.27
C ARG A 312 2.86 -20.65 -1.04
N GLN A 313 3.49 -19.53 -0.71
CA GLN A 313 4.37 -19.41 0.47
C GLN A 313 3.62 -19.56 1.79
N SER A 314 2.38 -19.06 1.86
CA SER A 314 1.57 -19.03 3.09
C SER A 314 0.52 -20.15 3.17
N ALA A 315 0.50 -21.10 2.22
CA ALA A 315 -0.43 -22.23 2.22
C ALA A 315 0.08 -23.40 3.06
N ASN A 316 -0.77 -23.93 3.95
CA ASN A 316 -0.58 -25.26 4.51
C ASN A 316 -0.76 -26.32 3.41
N GLU A 317 -0.09 -27.48 3.53
CA GLU A 317 -0.04 -28.53 2.50
C GLU A 317 -1.44 -28.93 1.95
N ASP A 318 -2.42 -29.17 2.83
CA ASP A 318 -3.81 -29.47 2.43
C ASP A 318 -4.45 -28.39 1.54
N VAL A 319 -4.21 -27.12 1.86
CA VAL A 319 -4.81 -25.97 1.17
C VAL A 319 -4.06 -25.71 -0.13
N LEU A 320 -2.74 -25.90 -0.13
CA LEU A 320 -1.89 -25.86 -1.32
C LEU A 320 -2.30 -26.94 -2.32
N ALA A 321 -2.51 -28.19 -1.87
CA ALA A 321 -2.97 -29.28 -2.73
C ALA A 321 -4.32 -28.96 -3.40
N CYS A 322 -5.27 -28.39 -2.64
CA CYS A 322 -6.54 -27.94 -3.21
C CYS A 322 -6.34 -26.81 -4.23
N LEU A 323 -5.60 -25.75 -3.88
CA LEU A 323 -5.35 -24.60 -4.76
C LEU A 323 -4.64 -25.01 -6.06
N SER A 324 -3.61 -25.85 -5.97
CA SER A 324 -2.89 -26.39 -7.14
C SER A 324 -3.81 -27.17 -8.07
N ALA A 325 -4.81 -27.87 -7.54
CA ALA A 325 -5.79 -28.60 -8.33
C ALA A 325 -6.80 -27.65 -9.03
N TYR A 326 -7.29 -26.61 -8.34
CA TYR A 326 -8.22 -25.62 -8.94
C TYR A 326 -7.54 -24.65 -9.92
N LEU A 327 -6.25 -24.35 -9.74
CA LEU A 327 -5.48 -23.37 -10.53
C LEU A 327 -4.45 -24.02 -11.48
N SER A 328 -4.42 -25.35 -11.55
CA SER A 328 -3.48 -26.15 -12.36
C SER A 328 -2.01 -25.72 -12.18
N TRP A 329 -1.58 -25.56 -10.93
CA TRP A 329 -0.21 -25.12 -10.62
C TRP A 329 0.81 -26.24 -10.81
N GLU A 330 1.81 -25.99 -11.65
CA GLU A 330 2.99 -26.83 -11.74
C GLU A 330 3.91 -26.64 -10.53
N GLN A 331 4.58 -27.73 -10.13
CA GLN A 331 5.29 -27.86 -8.85
C GLN A 331 6.70 -27.21 -8.85
N SER A 332 6.98 -26.34 -9.82
CA SER A 332 8.35 -26.04 -10.30
C SER A 332 8.79 -24.56 -10.17
N SER A 333 7.91 -23.63 -9.79
CA SER A 333 8.30 -22.22 -9.62
C SER A 333 9.11 -22.00 -8.33
N SER A 334 10.25 -21.31 -8.41
CA SER A 334 11.00 -20.90 -7.22
C SER A 334 10.13 -20.05 -6.27
N LEU A 335 10.17 -20.40 -4.99
CA LEU A 335 9.25 -19.92 -3.96
C LEU A 335 9.74 -18.66 -3.23
N ASP A 336 10.74 -17.94 -3.74
CA ASP A 336 11.34 -16.81 -3.03
C ASP A 336 10.75 -15.44 -3.42
N ALA A 337 10.19 -14.75 -2.42
CA ALA A 337 9.57 -13.44 -2.59
C ALA A 337 10.61 -12.32 -2.75
N GLY A 338 11.83 -12.47 -2.21
CA GLY A 338 12.89 -11.48 -2.37
C GLY A 338 13.40 -11.42 -3.81
N ILE A 339 13.61 -12.58 -4.44
CA ILE A 339 13.95 -12.72 -5.86
C ILE A 339 12.81 -12.21 -6.73
N MET A 340 11.54 -12.59 -6.46
CA MET A 340 10.42 -12.07 -7.25
C MET A 340 10.28 -10.55 -7.13
N ALA A 341 10.41 -9.97 -5.94
CA ALA A 341 10.37 -8.53 -5.75
C ALA A 341 11.54 -7.82 -6.48
N SER A 342 12.74 -8.40 -6.44
CA SER A 342 13.92 -7.89 -7.16
C SER A 342 13.72 -7.92 -8.68
N ASN A 343 13.18 -9.02 -9.21
CA ASN A 343 12.87 -9.15 -10.63
C ASN A 343 11.80 -8.15 -11.07
N LEU A 344 10.71 -8.01 -10.31
CA LEU A 344 9.67 -7.03 -10.59
C LEU A 344 10.19 -5.58 -10.51
N LEU A 345 11.13 -5.27 -9.62
CA LEU A 345 11.77 -3.95 -9.56
C LEU A 345 12.64 -3.66 -10.81
N LEU A 346 13.32 -4.67 -11.36
CA LEU A 346 14.09 -4.55 -12.60
C LEU A 346 13.19 -4.46 -13.85
N GLU A 347 12.14 -5.29 -13.93
CA GLU A 347 11.09 -5.18 -14.96
C GLU A 347 10.48 -3.77 -14.93
N MET A 348 10.10 -3.30 -13.74
CA MET A 348 9.50 -1.99 -13.50
C MET A 348 10.40 -0.83 -13.99
N GLN A 349 11.71 -0.87 -13.71
CA GLN A 349 12.65 0.17 -14.14
C GLN A 349 12.94 0.19 -15.65
N SER A 350 12.65 -0.90 -16.35
CA SER A 350 12.90 -1.06 -17.80
C SER A 350 11.62 -1.08 -18.64
N CYS A 351 10.44 -0.97 -18.02
CA CYS A 351 9.16 -1.09 -18.69
C CYS A 351 8.78 0.17 -19.48
N SER A 352 8.73 0.06 -20.80
CA SER A 352 8.29 1.14 -21.69
C SER A 352 6.81 1.52 -21.57
N LYS A 353 5.98 0.67 -20.94
CA LYS A 353 4.54 0.94 -20.75
C LYS A 353 4.23 1.85 -19.56
N VAL A 354 5.22 2.17 -18.73
CA VAL A 354 5.01 3.06 -17.59
C VAL A 354 4.98 4.50 -18.07
N GLU A 355 3.77 4.97 -18.35
CA GLU A 355 3.50 6.32 -18.84
C GLU A 355 2.61 7.11 -17.87
N PHE A 356 2.60 8.43 -18.04
CA PHE A 356 1.66 9.33 -17.38
C PHE A 356 0.30 9.34 -18.09
N GLN A 357 -0.77 9.47 -17.32
CA GLN A 357 -2.15 9.54 -17.79
C GLN A 357 -2.88 10.68 -17.08
N GLN A 358 -3.64 11.47 -17.83
CA GLN A 358 -4.43 12.56 -17.26
C GLN A 358 -5.63 12.03 -16.47
N SER A 359 -5.84 12.58 -15.28
CA SER A 359 -6.87 12.21 -14.32
C SER A 359 -7.52 13.46 -13.73
N GLU A 360 -8.84 13.60 -13.86
CA GLU A 360 -9.59 14.71 -13.26
C GLU A 360 -9.39 14.82 -11.74
N ARG A 361 -9.26 13.67 -11.07
CA ARG A 361 -9.10 13.59 -9.62
C ARG A 361 -7.66 13.76 -9.17
N TYR A 362 -6.70 13.23 -9.94
CA TYR A 362 -5.28 13.12 -9.53
C TYR A 362 -4.30 13.99 -10.33
N GLY A 363 -4.75 14.70 -11.37
CA GLY A 363 -3.87 15.45 -12.27
C GLY A 363 -3.10 14.52 -13.21
N GLU A 364 -1.80 14.74 -13.34
CA GLU A 364 -0.88 13.86 -14.08
C GLU A 364 -0.52 12.67 -13.18
N ASP A 365 -1.13 11.51 -13.45
CA ASP A 365 -1.07 10.29 -12.62
C ASP A 365 -0.46 9.13 -13.42
N LEU A 366 -0.17 8.01 -12.76
CA LEU A 366 0.41 6.83 -13.40
C LEU A 366 -0.67 5.97 -14.10
N SER A 367 -0.28 5.43 -15.25
CA SER A 367 -0.96 4.38 -16.01
C SER A 367 -1.29 3.13 -15.18
N GLU A 368 -2.26 2.33 -15.63
CA GLU A 368 -2.72 1.15 -14.90
C GLU A 368 -1.65 0.04 -14.82
N ASP A 369 -0.80 -0.11 -15.84
CA ASP A 369 0.35 -1.04 -15.82
C ASP A 369 1.37 -0.66 -14.74
N ALA A 370 1.66 0.64 -14.57
CA ALA A 370 2.48 1.16 -13.49
C ALA A 370 1.88 0.84 -12.10
N TRP A 371 0.57 0.95 -11.96
CA TRP A 371 -0.13 0.58 -10.73
C TRP A 371 -0.07 -0.94 -10.44
N GLN A 372 -0.08 -1.81 -11.46
CA GLN A 372 0.12 -3.25 -11.24
C GLN A 372 1.48 -3.57 -10.58
N TYR A 373 2.57 -2.94 -11.03
CA TYR A 373 3.89 -3.11 -10.39
C TYR A 373 3.90 -2.59 -8.96
N ILE A 374 3.31 -1.41 -8.72
CA ILE A 374 3.18 -0.84 -7.37
C ILE A 374 2.48 -1.83 -6.43
N PHE A 375 1.30 -2.35 -6.82
CA PHE A 375 0.56 -3.29 -5.98
C PHE A 375 1.29 -4.63 -5.80
N ALA A 376 1.94 -5.16 -6.84
CA ALA A 376 2.69 -6.40 -6.78
C ALA A 376 3.86 -6.32 -5.77
N ILE A 377 4.68 -5.28 -5.87
CA ILE A 377 5.84 -5.08 -4.99
C ILE A 377 5.39 -4.79 -3.56
N ASP A 378 4.37 -3.96 -3.38
CA ASP A 378 3.75 -3.65 -2.08
C ASP A 378 3.22 -4.90 -1.36
N LEU A 379 2.61 -5.84 -2.08
CA LEU A 379 2.17 -7.12 -1.51
C LEU A 379 3.35 -8.00 -1.06
N LEU A 380 4.37 -8.16 -1.91
CA LEU A 380 5.56 -8.96 -1.58
C LEU A 380 6.32 -8.37 -0.38
N CYS A 381 6.50 -7.05 -0.37
CA CYS A 381 7.12 -6.33 0.74
C CYS A 381 6.32 -6.45 2.05
N THR A 382 4.98 -6.47 1.99
CA THR A 382 4.14 -6.69 3.18
C THR A 382 4.34 -8.10 3.78
N ASN A 383 4.63 -9.10 2.94
CA ASN A 383 4.99 -10.44 3.41
C ASN A 383 6.41 -10.48 4.00
N LEU A 384 7.36 -9.79 3.35
CA LEU A 384 8.79 -9.73 3.74
C LEU A 384 9.10 -8.80 4.92
N LYS A 385 8.12 -8.03 5.41
CA LYS A 385 8.21 -7.10 6.56
C LYS A 385 9.06 -5.87 6.32
N TRP A 386 8.96 -4.92 7.26
CA TRP A 386 9.57 -3.61 7.16
C TRP A 386 11.10 -3.68 7.01
N ASP A 387 11.80 -4.43 7.86
CA ASP A 387 13.27 -4.44 7.88
C ASP A 387 13.86 -4.85 6.51
N TRP A 388 13.33 -5.94 5.92
CA TRP A 388 13.75 -6.36 4.59
C TRP A 388 13.39 -5.33 3.51
N THR A 389 12.20 -4.76 3.58
CA THR A 389 11.69 -3.76 2.62
C THR A 389 12.51 -2.48 2.63
N HIS A 390 12.82 -1.97 3.82
CA HIS A 390 13.62 -0.78 4.03
C HIS A 390 15.05 -0.99 3.51
N ASP A 391 15.69 -2.10 3.87
CA ASP A 391 17.10 -2.32 3.59
C ASP A 391 17.38 -2.81 2.16
N ASN A 392 16.45 -3.56 1.55
CA ASN A 392 16.67 -4.15 0.22
C ASN A 392 15.94 -3.43 -0.91
N VAL A 393 14.77 -2.84 -0.67
CA VAL A 393 14.00 -2.13 -1.70
C VAL A 393 14.22 -0.63 -1.61
N ILE A 394 13.84 0.00 -0.48
CA ILE A 394 13.88 1.45 -0.33
C ILE A 394 15.34 1.96 -0.41
N SER A 395 16.23 1.40 0.42
CA SER A 395 17.62 1.87 0.55
C SER A 395 18.53 1.50 -0.62
N LYS A 396 18.38 0.31 -1.22
CA LYS A 396 19.29 -0.20 -2.26
C LYS A 396 18.78 -0.02 -3.71
N VAL A 397 17.48 0.19 -3.91
CA VAL A 397 16.90 0.25 -5.27
C VAL A 397 16.18 1.58 -5.52
N LEU A 398 15.23 1.97 -4.66
CA LEU A 398 14.38 3.14 -4.92
C LEU A 398 15.13 4.47 -4.74
N TRP A 399 15.82 4.68 -3.61
CA TRP A 399 16.61 5.90 -3.43
C TRP A 399 17.77 6.05 -4.45
N PRO A 400 18.56 4.99 -4.77
CA PRO A 400 19.57 5.08 -5.82
C PRO A 400 19.01 5.34 -7.22
N SER A 401 17.76 4.95 -7.51
CA SER A 401 17.08 5.31 -8.77
C SER A 401 16.84 6.83 -8.85
N MET A 402 16.34 7.43 -7.76
CA MET A 402 16.14 8.89 -7.67
C MET A 402 17.46 9.67 -7.73
N ASP A 403 18.48 9.24 -7.00
CA ASP A 403 19.82 9.87 -7.02
C ASP A 403 20.43 9.90 -8.43
N LYS A 404 20.34 8.77 -9.17
CA LYS A 404 20.78 8.69 -10.57
C LYS A 404 20.01 9.64 -11.49
N TRP A 405 18.70 9.80 -11.29
CA TRP A 405 17.89 10.73 -12.09
C TRP A 405 18.24 12.19 -11.79
N ILE A 406 18.41 12.56 -10.51
CA ILE A 406 18.81 13.93 -10.12
C ILE A 406 20.18 14.28 -10.73
N LYS A 407 21.18 13.40 -10.62
CA LYS A 407 22.53 13.62 -11.17
C LYS A 407 22.50 13.84 -12.69
N LYS A 408 21.86 12.92 -13.43
CA LYS A 408 21.71 13.03 -14.89
C LYS A 408 21.01 14.32 -15.34
N ARG A 409 20.03 14.83 -14.58
CA ARG A 409 19.38 16.13 -14.89
C ARG A 409 20.31 17.33 -14.71
N LYS A 410 21.29 17.26 -13.80
CA LYS A 410 22.27 18.34 -13.54
C LYS A 410 23.49 18.27 -14.46
N GLU A 411 23.84 17.09 -14.96
CA GLU A 411 25.04 16.87 -15.78
C GLU A 411 24.86 17.17 -17.28
N HIS A 412 23.63 17.44 -17.74
CA HIS A 412 23.29 17.75 -19.14
C HIS A 412 23.75 16.71 -20.20
N GLU A 413 24.15 15.50 -19.78
CA GLU A 413 24.62 14.46 -20.70
C GLU A 413 23.48 13.80 -21.49
N THR A 414 23.72 13.58 -22.78
CA THR A 414 22.74 13.03 -23.76
C THR A 414 22.52 11.51 -23.66
N ALA A 415 22.96 10.87 -22.57
CA ALA A 415 22.73 9.45 -22.32
C ALA A 415 21.31 9.22 -21.78
N GLN A 416 20.65 8.13 -22.22
CA GLN A 416 19.27 7.75 -21.85
C GLN A 416 18.91 8.15 -20.41
N SER A 417 18.10 9.20 -20.29
CA SER A 417 17.57 9.68 -19.02
C SER A 417 16.56 8.67 -18.48
N ILE A 418 16.53 8.50 -17.16
CA ILE A 418 15.47 7.70 -16.53
C ILE A 418 14.15 8.44 -16.77
N PRO A 419 13.12 7.81 -17.36
CA PRO A 419 11.87 8.51 -17.63
C PRO A 419 11.20 9.04 -16.37
N ASP A 420 10.63 10.23 -16.44
CA ASP A 420 10.01 10.90 -15.29
C ASP A 420 8.83 10.09 -14.71
N SER A 421 8.14 9.30 -15.54
CA SER A 421 7.12 8.34 -15.12
C SER A 421 7.66 7.24 -14.19
N ILE A 422 8.89 6.75 -14.43
CA ILE A 422 9.57 5.77 -13.57
C ILE A 422 9.95 6.38 -12.22
N ILE A 423 10.21 7.69 -12.17
CA ILE A 423 10.50 8.40 -10.91
C ILE A 423 9.23 8.70 -10.14
N ALA A 424 8.15 9.10 -10.81
CA ALA A 424 6.83 9.22 -10.20
C ALA A 424 6.36 7.88 -9.61
N LEU A 425 6.51 6.79 -10.36
CA LEU A 425 6.30 5.40 -9.91
C LEU A 425 7.14 5.05 -8.67
N THR A 426 8.44 5.35 -8.70
CA THR A 426 9.37 5.15 -7.58
C THR A 426 8.90 5.88 -6.33
N LEU A 427 8.51 7.16 -6.46
CA LEU A 427 7.96 7.98 -5.38
C LEU A 427 6.67 7.38 -4.80
N ARG A 428 5.68 7.05 -5.65
CA ARG A 428 4.42 6.42 -5.22
C ARG A 428 4.66 5.11 -4.48
N LEU A 429 5.64 4.32 -4.93
CA LEU A 429 6.03 3.08 -4.27
C LEU A 429 6.65 3.34 -2.89
N ILE A 430 7.56 4.31 -2.73
CA ILE A 430 8.12 4.70 -1.42
C ILE A 430 7.00 5.08 -0.43
N GLY A 431 6.02 5.89 -0.85
CA GLY A 431 4.88 6.28 -0.01
C GLY A 431 4.03 5.11 0.47
N ARG A 432 3.84 4.09 -0.38
CA ARG A 432 3.11 2.86 -0.02
C ARG A 432 3.93 1.91 0.85
N LEU A 433 5.20 1.70 0.54
CA LEU A 433 6.07 0.83 1.34
C LEU A 433 6.29 1.40 2.75
N GLY A 434 6.34 2.73 2.90
CA GLY A 434 6.35 3.37 4.23
C GLY A 434 5.10 3.11 5.08
N GLN A 435 3.97 2.69 4.50
CA GLN A 435 2.80 2.23 5.27
C GLN A 435 3.08 0.93 6.02
N ILE A 436 3.96 0.07 5.49
CA ILE A 436 4.36 -1.17 6.15
C ILE A 436 5.12 -0.81 7.43
N GLY A 437 6.07 0.12 7.35
CA GLY A 437 6.80 0.64 8.52
C GLY A 437 5.89 1.29 9.56
N LEU A 438 4.89 2.08 9.14
CA LEU A 438 3.91 2.67 10.05
C LEU A 438 3.06 1.59 10.75
N LYS A 439 2.56 0.60 10.00
CA LYS A 439 1.77 -0.52 10.53
C LYS A 439 2.57 -1.41 11.49
N GLU A 440 3.88 -1.53 11.27
CA GLU A 440 4.81 -2.31 12.10
C GLU A 440 5.49 -1.49 13.21
N GLY A 441 5.11 -0.21 13.38
CA GLY A 441 5.55 0.64 14.51
C GLY A 441 6.85 1.45 14.30
N TYR A 442 7.46 1.39 13.12
CA TYR A 442 8.73 2.07 12.78
C TYR A 442 8.54 3.57 12.44
N ILE A 443 7.72 4.28 13.22
CA ILE A 443 7.29 5.67 12.96
C ILE A 443 8.49 6.59 12.71
N SER A 444 9.55 6.52 13.51
CA SER A 444 10.76 7.35 13.36
C SER A 444 11.50 7.13 12.04
N ALA A 445 11.57 5.89 11.54
CA ALA A 445 12.20 5.60 10.25
C ALA A 445 11.35 6.17 9.10
N VAL A 446 10.03 6.04 9.19
CA VAL A 446 9.10 6.58 8.20
C VAL A 446 9.04 8.11 8.24
N LYS A 447 9.20 8.74 9.41
CA LYS A 447 9.35 10.20 9.56
C LYS A 447 10.59 10.74 8.86
N ASN A 448 11.70 9.99 8.85
CA ASN A 448 12.87 10.37 8.07
C ASN A 448 12.58 10.33 6.56
N ILE A 449 11.87 9.30 6.09
CA ILE A 449 11.42 9.19 4.68
C ILE A 449 10.50 10.35 4.29
N SER A 450 9.49 10.66 5.11
CA SER A 450 8.57 11.77 4.83
C SER A 450 9.27 13.14 4.89
N SER A 451 10.26 13.32 5.76
CA SER A 451 11.10 14.53 5.81
C SER A 451 11.96 14.72 4.56
N VAL A 452 12.55 13.65 4.01
CA VAL A 452 13.29 13.69 2.73
C VAL A 452 12.35 14.03 1.56
N LEU A 453 11.16 13.44 1.52
CA LEU A 453 10.15 13.76 0.50
C LEU A 453 9.62 15.20 0.62
N ALA A 454 9.46 15.72 1.83
CA ALA A 454 9.07 17.11 2.07
C ALA A 454 10.14 18.09 1.59
N LEU A 455 11.42 17.80 1.85
CA LEU A 455 12.55 18.59 1.37
C LEU A 455 12.67 18.56 -0.16
N PHE A 456 12.41 17.40 -0.79
CA PHE A 456 12.34 17.27 -2.24
C PHE A 456 11.22 18.14 -2.84
N VAL A 457 10.02 18.07 -2.25
CA VAL A 457 8.85 18.86 -2.65
C VAL A 457 9.08 20.37 -2.52
N HIS A 458 9.77 20.81 -1.46
CA HIS A 458 10.09 22.23 -1.24
C HIS A 458 10.92 22.82 -2.39
N HIS A 459 11.97 22.13 -2.84
CA HIS A 459 12.86 22.60 -3.90
C HIS A 459 12.37 22.23 -5.32
N ALA A 460 11.25 21.52 -5.44
CA ALA A 460 10.80 20.96 -6.70
C ALA A 460 10.56 22.00 -7.81
N LYS A 461 10.08 23.21 -7.44
CA LYS A 461 9.89 24.31 -8.40
C LYS A 461 11.23 24.89 -8.88
N GLU A 462 12.16 25.10 -7.96
CA GLU A 462 13.47 25.72 -8.23
C GLU A 462 14.35 24.79 -9.10
N GLU A 463 14.31 23.48 -8.82
CA GLU A 463 14.99 22.42 -9.58
C GLU A 463 14.20 21.96 -10.82
N GLY A 464 13.16 22.71 -11.21
CA GLY A 464 12.37 22.48 -12.43
C GLY A 464 11.80 21.05 -12.55
N VAL A 465 11.36 20.45 -11.44
CA VAL A 465 10.88 19.06 -11.40
C VAL A 465 9.57 18.92 -12.20
N PRO A 466 9.41 17.88 -13.05
CA PRO A 466 8.20 17.64 -13.83
C PRO A 466 6.94 17.49 -12.98
N TRP A 467 5.79 17.94 -13.50
CA TRP A 467 4.55 18.07 -12.72
C TRP A 467 4.05 16.76 -12.12
N GLY A 468 3.97 15.67 -12.89
CA GLY A 468 3.58 14.34 -12.40
C GLY A 468 4.55 13.78 -11.35
N VAL A 469 5.83 14.15 -11.40
CA VAL A 469 6.82 13.79 -10.35
C VAL A 469 6.56 14.56 -9.06
N GLN A 470 6.22 15.85 -9.14
CA GLN A 470 5.80 16.63 -7.96
C GLN A 470 4.53 16.05 -7.33
N LEU A 471 3.50 15.78 -8.14
CA LEU A 471 2.26 15.17 -7.68
C LEU A 471 2.50 13.79 -7.05
N ALA A 472 3.37 12.96 -7.62
CA ALA A 472 3.72 11.68 -7.04
C ALA A 472 4.39 11.79 -5.66
N ALA A 473 5.27 12.77 -5.46
CA ALA A 473 5.86 13.05 -4.15
C ALA A 473 4.80 13.54 -3.15
N ILE A 474 3.91 14.46 -3.55
CA ILE A 474 2.79 14.95 -2.73
C ILE A 474 1.86 13.81 -2.31
N TYR A 475 1.44 12.92 -3.23
CA TYR A 475 0.59 11.79 -2.86
C TYR A 475 1.30 10.80 -1.94
N SER A 476 2.62 10.70 -2.03
CA SER A 476 3.42 9.85 -1.14
C SER A 476 3.56 10.47 0.25
N LEU A 477 3.68 11.79 0.36
CA LEU A 477 3.55 12.51 1.63
C LEU A 477 2.16 12.32 2.24
N CYS A 478 1.10 12.38 1.45
CA CYS A 478 -0.27 12.09 1.90
C CYS A 478 -0.42 10.66 2.41
N ASP A 479 0.17 9.67 1.71
CA ASP A 479 0.19 8.29 2.19
C ASP A 479 0.90 8.21 3.56
N LEU A 480 2.04 8.87 3.75
CA LEU A 480 2.87 8.86 4.97
C LEU A 480 2.39 9.83 6.07
N GLY A 481 1.16 10.37 5.98
CA GLY A 481 0.65 11.44 6.84
C GLY A 481 0.83 11.22 8.34
N SER A 482 0.56 10.02 8.84
CA SER A 482 0.68 9.66 10.26
C SER A 482 2.13 9.55 10.79
N SER A 483 3.14 9.77 9.96
CA SER A 483 4.55 9.82 10.42
C SER A 483 4.96 11.17 10.99
N ASN A 484 4.34 12.26 10.50
CA ASN A 484 4.70 13.64 10.85
C ASN A 484 3.61 14.62 10.33
N PRO A 485 2.37 14.54 10.82
CA PRO A 485 1.23 15.15 10.13
C PRO A 485 1.37 16.68 10.02
N VAL A 486 1.88 17.36 11.06
CA VAL A 486 2.14 18.81 11.07
C VAL A 486 3.14 19.20 9.97
N GLY A 487 4.35 18.62 9.99
CA GLY A 487 5.39 18.97 9.00
C GLY A 487 5.03 18.58 7.56
N ILE A 488 4.18 17.56 7.37
CA ILE A 488 3.64 17.19 6.06
C ILE A 488 2.62 18.23 5.57
N VAL A 489 1.71 18.69 6.44
CA VAL A 489 0.74 19.76 6.13
C VAL A 489 1.48 21.06 5.75
N GLU A 490 2.51 21.43 6.52
CA GLU A 490 3.36 22.60 6.23
C GLU A 490 4.05 22.49 4.87
N ALA A 491 4.70 21.36 4.58
CA ALA A 491 5.39 21.13 3.30
C ALA A 491 4.44 21.17 2.10
N ILE A 492 3.26 20.54 2.20
CA ILE A 492 2.25 20.58 1.15
C ILE A 492 1.72 22.01 0.95
N ASN A 493 1.47 22.77 2.02
CA ASN A 493 1.00 24.15 1.91
C ASN A 493 2.06 25.08 1.30
N ALA A 494 3.33 24.95 1.69
CA ALA A 494 4.45 25.69 1.07
C ALA A 494 4.54 25.40 -0.43
N TRP A 495 4.45 24.12 -0.83
CA TRP A 495 4.40 23.72 -2.23
C TRP A 495 3.19 24.33 -2.96
N ARG A 496 1.98 24.26 -2.39
CA ARG A 496 0.76 24.87 -2.97
C ARG A 496 0.90 26.38 -3.20
N ALA A 497 1.64 27.09 -2.36
CA ALA A 497 1.89 28.52 -2.51
C ALA A 497 2.89 28.87 -3.63
N THR A 498 3.73 27.92 -4.05
CA THR A 498 4.74 28.15 -5.10
C THR A 498 4.28 27.75 -6.50
N VAL A 499 3.42 26.74 -6.64
CA VAL A 499 3.00 26.21 -7.95
C VAL A 499 1.95 27.08 -8.65
N LEU A 500 2.01 27.15 -9.97
CA LEU A 500 1.04 27.88 -10.82
C LEU A 500 0.00 26.95 -11.46
N ASN A 501 0.22 25.63 -11.39
CA ASN A 501 -0.65 24.61 -11.96
C ASN A 501 -1.92 24.43 -11.12
N SER A 502 -3.03 24.06 -11.76
CA SER A 502 -4.27 23.72 -11.05
C SER A 502 -4.06 22.50 -10.15
N ILE A 503 -4.34 22.67 -8.85
CA ILE A 503 -4.10 21.65 -7.82
C ILE A 503 -5.20 20.58 -7.88
N PRO A 504 -4.88 19.29 -8.07
CA PRO A 504 -5.90 18.25 -8.20
C PRO A 504 -6.76 18.07 -6.94
N PRO A 505 -8.06 17.74 -7.06
CA PRO A 505 -8.95 17.51 -5.92
C PRO A 505 -8.45 16.46 -4.93
N ALA A 506 -7.69 15.47 -5.41
CA ALA A 506 -7.08 14.44 -4.56
C ALA A 506 -6.11 15.02 -3.52
N VAL A 507 -5.35 16.07 -3.87
CA VAL A 507 -4.38 16.71 -2.97
C VAL A 507 -5.12 17.42 -1.85
N THR A 508 -6.15 18.22 -2.18
CA THR A 508 -6.99 18.90 -1.18
C THR A 508 -7.67 17.89 -0.24
N SER A 509 -8.16 16.77 -0.77
CA SER A 509 -8.73 15.69 0.05
C SER A 509 -7.69 15.09 1.02
N GLY A 510 -6.49 14.76 0.52
CA GLY A 510 -5.43 14.16 1.35
C GLY A 510 -4.94 15.12 2.43
N LEU A 511 -4.77 16.40 2.09
CA LEU A 511 -4.41 17.44 3.05
C LEU A 511 -5.44 17.57 4.17
N ALA A 512 -6.74 17.50 3.86
CA ALA A 512 -7.80 17.55 4.86
C ALA A 512 -7.74 16.35 5.83
N GLU A 513 -7.41 15.16 5.34
CA GLU A 513 -7.23 13.96 6.18
C GLU A 513 -6.05 14.11 7.14
N ILE A 514 -4.89 14.56 6.66
CA ILE A 514 -3.70 14.78 7.51
C ILE A 514 -3.95 15.91 8.51
N THR A 515 -4.67 16.96 8.10
CA THR A 515 -5.09 18.05 9.01
C THR A 515 -6.04 17.55 10.10
N SER A 516 -6.87 16.52 9.83
CA SER A 516 -7.67 15.86 10.86
C SER A 516 -6.80 15.11 11.87
N LEU A 517 -5.74 14.44 11.42
CA LEU A 517 -4.77 13.79 12.32
C LEU A 517 -4.06 14.81 13.24
N CYS A 518 -3.66 15.97 12.71
CA CYS A 518 -3.06 17.05 13.51
C CYS A 518 -3.97 17.49 14.67
N LYS A 519 -5.30 17.49 14.48
CA LYS A 519 -6.27 17.85 15.52
C LYS A 519 -6.43 16.74 16.57
N MET A 520 -6.23 15.49 16.20
CA MET A 520 -6.29 14.35 17.11
C MET A 520 -5.01 14.20 17.96
N GLU A 521 -3.87 14.72 17.52
CA GLU A 521 -2.62 14.75 18.32
C GLU A 521 -2.56 15.92 19.33
N LEU A 522 -3.53 16.84 19.28
CA LEU A 522 -3.65 18.01 20.17
C LEU A 522 -4.70 17.83 21.29
N HIS A 523 -5.33 16.65 21.37
CA HIS A 523 -6.30 16.25 22.37
C HIS A 523 -5.83 14.98 23.11
#